data_AF-B6JPF5-F1
#
_entry.id   AF-B6JPF5-F1
#
_cell.length_a   1.000
_cell.length_b   1.000
_cell.length_c   1.000
_cell.angle_alpha   90.00
_cell.angle_beta   90.00
_cell.angle_gamma   90.00
#
_symmetry.space_group_name_H-M   'P 1'
#
loop_
_entity.id
_entity.type
_entity.pdbx_description
1 polymer ?
#
loop_
_entity_poly.entity_id
_entity_poly.type
_entity_poly.pdbx_seq_one_letter_code
_entity_poly.pdbx_strand_id
1 'polypeptide(L)'
;MVTPLKSLRLPIGHPLVEILCKLSLNNKAAFNEEIPIHFKKEVSEEEKIKFKQALRALRAIVNDEASSRYFSDDNQKFIEDLAHAEKITNELIEKTLKIVSTSDVDVDFEAFKEMMLNVDEIAVGLKSYDKGRLTDLNGGHWDLEAPSVPKESVTFRFDNLDSNSKEENFYARSSLKDLNKQGVVAIDFGTKSTTAAYMDNNGIYRLLSIGGDVDIESLEKYENPTIVEFRDKEKFLKDYNALSHRPFTEKHDM
;
A
#
# COMPACT_ATOMS: atom_id res chain seq x y z
N MET A 1 -6.15 13.19 20.97
CA MET A 1 -7.25 12.24 20.71
C MET A 1 -6.87 11.42 19.50
N VAL A 2 -7.08 10.10 19.52
CA VAL A 2 -6.87 9.26 18.33
C VAL A 2 -8.10 9.41 17.44
N THR A 3 -7.89 9.83 16.20
CA THR A 3 -8.97 10.03 15.21
C THR A 3 -9.10 8.79 14.34
N PRO A 4 -10.31 8.27 14.12
CA PRO A 4 -10.54 7.24 13.11
C PRO A 4 -10.07 7.72 11.73
N LEU A 5 -9.48 6.81 10.96
CA LEU A 5 -9.07 7.01 9.59
C LEU A 5 -10.34 7.06 8.72
N LYS A 6 -10.72 8.25 8.25
CA LYS A 6 -11.83 8.44 7.31
C LYS A 6 -11.38 8.44 5.85
N SER A 7 -10.14 8.82 5.64
CA SER A 7 -9.52 8.83 4.33
C SER A 7 -8.02 8.62 4.48
N LEU A 8 -7.41 8.10 3.42
CA LEU A 8 -5.98 7.90 3.30
C LEU A 8 -5.49 8.65 2.08
N ARG A 9 -4.69 9.70 2.30
CA ARG A 9 -4.08 10.46 1.22
C ARG A 9 -2.67 9.97 0.99
N LEU A 10 -2.33 9.60 -0.24
CA LEU A 10 -1.04 9.02 -0.60
C LEU A 10 -0.40 9.80 -1.75
N PRO A 11 0.95 9.91 -1.79
CA PRO A 11 1.66 10.33 -2.99
C PRO A 11 1.26 9.45 -4.18
N ILE A 12 1.16 10.02 -5.38
CA ILE A 12 0.69 9.25 -6.55
C ILE A 12 1.59 8.06 -6.88
N GLY A 13 2.88 8.16 -6.56
CA GLY A 13 3.86 7.09 -6.74
C GLY A 13 3.90 6.04 -5.63
N HIS A 14 3.06 6.17 -4.59
CA HIS A 14 3.05 5.22 -3.48
C HIS A 14 2.51 3.84 -3.95
N PRO A 15 3.16 2.72 -3.62
CA PRO A 15 2.78 1.40 -4.13
C PRO A 15 1.34 0.99 -3.79
N LEU A 16 0.83 1.37 -2.61
CA LEU A 16 -0.58 1.12 -2.24
C LEU A 16 -1.60 1.77 -3.19
N VAL A 17 -1.26 2.84 -3.92
CA VAL A 17 -2.20 3.51 -4.83
C VAL A 17 -2.73 2.52 -5.86
N GLU A 18 -1.87 1.68 -6.44
CA GLU A 18 -2.28 0.72 -7.46
C GLU A 18 -3.28 -0.29 -6.90
N ILE A 19 -3.04 -0.80 -5.69
CA ILE A 19 -3.89 -1.80 -5.06
C ILE A 19 -5.24 -1.18 -4.66
N LEU A 20 -5.23 0.00 -4.05
CA LEU A 20 -6.46 0.68 -3.65
C LEU A 20 -7.32 1.08 -4.85
N CYS A 21 -6.71 1.49 -5.97
CA CYS A 21 -7.44 1.70 -7.22
C CYS A 21 -8.05 0.40 -7.77
N LYS A 22 -7.36 -0.74 -7.64
CA LYS A 22 -7.92 -2.06 -8.03
C LYS A 22 -9.09 -2.46 -7.14
N LEU A 23 -8.98 -2.26 -5.83
CA LEU A 23 -10.06 -2.55 -4.87
C LEU A 23 -11.31 -1.69 -5.12
N SER A 24 -11.14 -0.40 -5.44
CA SER A 24 -12.25 0.50 -5.79
C SER A 24 -13.09 0.01 -6.97
N LEU A 25 -12.48 -0.70 -7.93
CA LEU A 25 -13.12 -1.08 -9.19
C LEU A 25 -14.03 -2.32 -9.12
N ASN A 26 -14.14 -2.99 -7.96
CA ASN A 26 -15.13 -4.03 -7.64
C ASN A 26 -15.67 -4.84 -8.85
N ASN A 27 -14.80 -5.60 -9.51
CA ASN A 27 -15.13 -6.53 -10.62
C ASN A 27 -15.85 -5.93 -11.85
N LYS A 28 -15.94 -4.61 -12.01
CA LYS A 28 -16.43 -3.98 -13.25
C LYS A 28 -15.26 -3.66 -14.18
N ALA A 29 -15.23 -4.39 -15.30
CA ALA A 29 -14.25 -4.37 -16.40
C ALA A 29 -12.79 -4.54 -15.95
N ALA A 30 -12.23 -5.70 -16.30
CA ALA A 30 -10.80 -5.97 -16.21
C ALA A 30 -10.00 -4.79 -16.78
N PHE A 31 -9.04 -4.35 -15.98
CA PHE A 31 -8.15 -3.24 -16.28
C PHE A 31 -7.38 -3.55 -17.58
N ASN A 32 -7.83 -3.04 -18.73
CA ASN A 32 -7.01 -3.05 -19.93
C ASN A 32 -5.94 -1.96 -19.77
N GLU A 33 -4.84 -2.33 -19.11
CA GLU A 33 -3.57 -1.57 -19.14
C GLU A 33 -2.94 -1.57 -20.54
N GLU A 34 -3.54 -2.28 -21.50
CA GLU A 34 -2.95 -2.58 -22.80
C GLU A 34 -3.16 -1.52 -23.89
N ILE A 35 -3.89 -0.43 -23.65
CA ILE A 35 -3.98 0.64 -24.66
C ILE A 35 -2.62 1.35 -24.69
N PRO A 36 -1.87 1.30 -25.82
CA PRO A 36 -0.58 1.94 -25.91
C PRO A 36 -0.74 3.46 -25.76
N ILE A 37 -0.14 4.01 -24.72
CA ILE A 37 -0.12 5.46 -24.50
C ILE A 37 1.06 6.05 -25.25
N HIS A 38 0.78 6.87 -26.26
CA HIS A 38 1.81 7.60 -26.99
C HIS A 38 2.06 8.97 -26.36
N PHE A 39 3.30 9.26 -26.01
CA PHE A 39 3.70 10.55 -25.45
C PHE A 39 4.38 11.41 -26.52
N LYS A 40 4.28 12.75 -26.39
CA LYS A 40 5.14 13.65 -27.15
C LYS A 40 6.60 13.46 -26.74
N LYS A 41 7.52 13.76 -27.68
CA LYS A 41 8.97 13.59 -27.47
C LYS A 41 9.53 14.44 -26.33
N GLU A 42 8.88 15.56 -26.02
CA GLU A 42 9.27 16.49 -24.95
C GLU A 42 8.91 16.03 -23.53
N VAL A 43 8.11 14.96 -23.38
CA VAL A 43 7.72 14.44 -22.06
C VAL A 43 8.85 13.59 -21.49
N SER A 44 9.28 13.90 -20.26
CA SER A 44 10.33 13.15 -19.54
C SER A 44 9.84 11.75 -19.11
N GLU A 45 10.76 10.82 -18.86
CA GLU A 45 10.38 9.48 -18.36
C GLU A 45 9.69 9.54 -16.99
N GLU A 46 10.12 10.47 -16.12
CA GLU A 46 9.49 10.69 -14.81
C GLU A 46 8.02 11.10 -14.95
N GLU A 47 7.71 12.05 -15.83
CA GLU A 47 6.33 12.50 -16.08
C GLU A 47 5.49 11.42 -16.75
N LYS A 48 6.08 10.57 -17.60
CA LYS A 48 5.40 9.39 -18.16
C LYS A 48 4.98 8.41 -17.06
N ILE A 49 5.88 8.13 -16.11
CA ILE A 49 5.59 7.22 -14.99
C ILE A 49 4.49 7.80 -14.11
N LYS A 50 4.62 9.07 -13.71
CA LYS A 50 3.60 9.77 -12.91
C LYS A 50 2.24 9.78 -13.60
N PHE A 51 2.21 10.09 -14.90
CA PHE A 51 0.97 10.10 -15.67
C PHE A 51 0.29 8.74 -15.68
N LYS A 52 1.04 7.64 -15.88
CA LYS A 52 0.48 6.28 -15.83
C LYS A 52 -0.14 5.98 -14.45
N GLN A 53 0.52 6.39 -13.37
CA GLN A 53 -0.01 6.24 -12.01
C GLN A 53 -1.27 7.09 -11.79
N ALA A 54 -1.25 8.34 -12.21
CA ALA A 54 -2.39 9.26 -12.14
C ALA A 54 -3.57 8.76 -12.97
N LEU A 55 -3.32 8.22 -14.16
CA LEU A 55 -4.36 7.68 -15.03
C LEU A 55 -5.09 6.49 -14.40
N ARG A 56 -4.39 5.65 -13.63
CA ARG A 56 -5.02 4.57 -12.87
C ARG A 56 -6.00 5.11 -11.81
N ALA A 57 -5.57 6.11 -11.06
CA ALA A 57 -6.43 6.78 -10.08
C ALA A 57 -7.61 7.47 -10.76
N LEU A 58 -7.39 8.21 -11.86
CA LEU A 58 -8.45 8.86 -12.62
C LEU A 58 -9.52 7.87 -13.09
N ARG A 59 -9.12 6.69 -13.57
CA ARG A 59 -10.05 5.63 -13.97
C ARG A 59 -10.90 5.13 -12.80
N ALA A 60 -10.31 4.94 -11.63
CA ALA A 60 -11.06 4.58 -10.43
C ALA A 60 -12.10 5.65 -10.07
N ILE A 61 -11.72 6.93 -10.13
CA ILE A 61 -12.64 8.06 -9.86
C ILE A 61 -13.79 8.10 -10.87
N VAL A 62 -13.51 7.93 -12.17
CA VAL A 62 -14.53 8.00 -13.24
C VAL A 62 -15.50 6.82 -13.21
N ASN A 63 -15.03 5.64 -12.82
CA ASN A 63 -15.87 4.44 -12.74
C ASN A 63 -16.81 4.43 -11.53
N ASP A 64 -16.51 5.23 -10.50
CA ASP A 64 -17.44 5.44 -9.41
C ASP A 64 -18.55 6.42 -9.84
N GLU A 65 -19.78 5.91 -9.95
CA GLU A 65 -20.95 6.70 -10.35
C GLU A 65 -21.21 7.87 -9.40
N ALA A 66 -20.85 7.75 -8.12
CA ALA A 66 -21.03 8.82 -7.16
C ALA A 66 -20.02 9.95 -7.43
N SER A 67 -18.75 9.63 -7.56
CA SER A 67 -17.67 10.59 -7.83
C SER A 67 -17.77 11.23 -9.22
N SER A 68 -18.15 10.47 -10.24
CA SER A 68 -18.30 11.00 -11.61
C SER A 68 -19.40 12.06 -11.75
N ARG A 69 -20.44 12.01 -10.90
CA ARG A 69 -21.55 13.00 -10.93
C ARG A 69 -21.13 14.39 -10.46
N TYR A 70 -20.01 14.51 -9.74
CA TYR A 70 -19.51 15.77 -9.21
C TYR A 70 -18.43 16.42 -10.07
N PHE A 71 -18.05 15.82 -11.20
CA PHE A 71 -17.16 16.48 -12.15
C PHE A 71 -17.85 17.71 -12.75
N SER A 72 -17.12 18.82 -12.85
CA SER A 72 -17.55 19.96 -13.65
C SER A 72 -17.63 19.58 -15.13
N ASP A 73 -18.46 20.29 -15.89
CA ASP A 73 -18.57 20.14 -17.35
C ASP A 73 -17.18 20.21 -18.02
N ASP A 74 -16.30 21.09 -17.54
CA ASP A 74 -14.92 21.21 -18.00
C ASP A 74 -14.09 19.94 -17.76
N ASN A 75 -14.23 19.31 -16.59
CA ASN A 75 -13.50 18.09 -16.26
C ASN A 75 -14.05 16.88 -17.04
N GLN A 76 -15.37 16.80 -17.25
CA GLN A 76 -15.99 15.76 -18.08
C GLN A 76 -15.47 15.84 -19.52
N LYS A 77 -15.53 17.05 -20.11
CA LYS A 77 -14.99 17.30 -21.44
C LYS A 77 -13.49 16.97 -21.54
N PHE A 78 -12.71 17.33 -20.53
CA PHE A 78 -11.29 16.98 -20.49
C PHE A 78 -11.05 15.47 -20.49
N ILE A 79 -11.84 14.70 -19.73
CA ILE A 79 -11.71 13.23 -19.68
C ILE A 79 -12.05 12.61 -21.03
N GLU A 80 -13.07 13.11 -21.72
CA GLU A 80 -13.41 12.71 -23.09
C GLU A 80 -12.28 13.05 -24.08
N ASP A 81 -11.77 14.29 -24.03
CA ASP A 81 -10.65 14.74 -24.87
C ASP A 81 -9.39 13.88 -24.61
N LEU A 82 -9.13 13.53 -23.34
CA LEU A 82 -8.00 12.68 -22.95
C LEU A 82 -8.13 11.26 -23.53
N ALA A 83 -9.33 10.70 -23.58
CA ALA A 83 -9.59 9.38 -24.17
C ALA A 83 -9.36 9.35 -25.69
N HIS A 84 -9.53 10.48 -26.37
CA HIS A 84 -9.31 10.64 -27.81
C HIS A 84 -7.95 11.23 -28.18
N ALA A 85 -7.10 11.56 -27.20
CA ALA A 85 -5.82 12.19 -27.44
C ALA A 85 -4.85 11.23 -28.18
N GLU A 86 -4.41 11.62 -29.39
CA GLU A 86 -3.42 10.85 -30.15
C GLU A 86 -2.07 10.79 -29.43
N LYS A 87 -1.69 11.89 -28.75
CA LYS A 87 -0.43 12.00 -27.99
C LYS A 87 -0.63 12.77 -26.70
N ILE A 88 -0.08 12.23 -25.62
CA ILE A 88 -0.06 12.86 -24.30
C ILE A 88 1.00 13.97 -24.24
N THR A 89 0.59 15.15 -23.79
CA THR A 89 1.42 16.35 -23.61
C THR A 89 1.60 16.67 -22.12
N ASN A 90 2.59 17.48 -21.76
CA ASN A 90 2.76 17.92 -20.37
C ASN A 90 1.52 18.64 -19.81
N GLU A 91 0.79 19.41 -20.64
CA GLU A 91 -0.45 20.07 -20.22
C GLU A 91 -1.55 19.05 -19.83
N LEU A 92 -1.69 17.97 -20.62
CA LEU A 92 -2.63 16.89 -20.29
C LEU A 92 -2.22 16.20 -18.98
N ILE A 93 -0.92 15.96 -18.78
CA ILE A 93 -0.39 15.34 -17.55
C ILE A 93 -0.70 16.21 -16.33
N GLU A 94 -0.40 17.51 -16.38
CA GLU A 94 -0.67 18.45 -15.29
C GLU A 94 -2.16 18.52 -14.94
N LYS A 95 -3.03 18.58 -15.96
CA LYS A 95 -4.49 18.58 -15.77
C LYS A 95 -4.98 17.27 -15.14
N THR A 96 -4.51 16.12 -15.60
CA THR A 96 -4.84 14.81 -15.02
C THR A 96 -4.42 14.73 -13.55
N LEU A 97 -3.17 15.10 -13.24
CA LEU A 97 -2.65 15.12 -11.86
C LEU A 97 -3.47 16.06 -10.97
N LYS A 98 -3.88 17.22 -11.49
CA LYS A 98 -4.71 18.18 -10.77
C LYS A 98 -6.08 17.58 -10.42
N ILE A 99 -6.76 16.97 -11.38
CA ILE A 99 -8.07 16.33 -11.16
C ILE A 99 -7.93 15.26 -10.06
N VAL A 100 -6.98 14.34 -10.23
CA VAL A 100 -6.72 13.26 -9.26
C VAL A 100 -6.42 13.80 -7.86
N SER A 101 -5.68 14.90 -7.75
CA SER A 101 -5.31 15.49 -6.45
C SER A 101 -6.45 16.24 -5.75
N THR A 102 -7.54 16.52 -6.46
CA THR A 102 -8.73 17.21 -5.93
C THR A 102 -9.96 16.30 -5.85
N SER A 103 -9.84 15.07 -6.32
CA SER A 103 -10.88 14.07 -6.33
C SER A 103 -10.53 12.95 -5.36
N ASP A 104 -11.56 12.23 -4.96
CA ASP A 104 -11.44 11.11 -4.04
C ASP A 104 -11.78 9.82 -4.77
N VAL A 105 -11.10 8.73 -4.39
CA VAL A 105 -11.41 7.37 -4.83
C VAL A 105 -12.12 6.67 -3.69
N ASP A 106 -13.37 6.26 -3.90
CA ASP A 106 -14.10 5.51 -2.91
C ASP A 106 -13.67 4.04 -2.94
N VAL A 107 -13.33 3.49 -1.77
CA VAL A 107 -12.82 2.13 -1.59
C VAL A 107 -13.70 1.41 -0.57
N ASP A 108 -14.08 0.18 -0.91
CA ASP A 108 -14.81 -0.72 0.00
C ASP A 108 -14.00 -0.96 1.29
N PHE A 109 -14.58 -0.62 2.43
CA PHE A 109 -13.87 -0.66 3.71
C PHE A 109 -13.52 -2.08 4.15
N GLU A 110 -14.40 -3.06 3.91
CA GLU A 110 -14.13 -4.46 4.25
C GLU A 110 -12.97 -5.02 3.43
N ALA A 111 -12.98 -4.81 2.11
CA ALA A 111 -11.89 -5.26 1.23
C ALA A 111 -10.56 -4.60 1.59
N PHE A 112 -10.58 -3.31 1.91
CA PHE A 112 -9.40 -2.60 2.40
C PHE A 112 -8.90 -3.14 3.74
N LYS A 113 -9.81 -3.37 4.70
CA LYS A 113 -9.49 -3.94 6.01
C LYS A 113 -8.87 -5.33 5.87
N GLU A 114 -9.48 -6.21 5.08
CA GLU A 114 -8.93 -7.55 4.82
C GLU A 114 -7.54 -7.47 4.19
N MET A 115 -7.33 -6.61 3.19
CA MET A 115 -6.00 -6.38 2.62
C MET A 115 -4.98 -5.96 3.67
N MET A 116 -5.33 -4.99 4.53
CA MET A 116 -4.44 -4.49 5.58
C MET A 116 -4.12 -5.53 6.66
N LEU A 117 -5.02 -6.48 6.95
CA LEU A 117 -4.75 -7.57 7.90
C LEU A 117 -3.79 -8.63 7.34
N ASN A 118 -3.66 -8.74 6.02
CA ASN A 118 -2.88 -9.77 5.34
C ASN A 118 -1.52 -9.26 4.82
N VAL A 119 -1.13 -8.01 5.09
CA VAL A 119 0.08 -7.44 4.49
C VAL A 119 1.34 -8.27 4.77
N ASP A 120 1.54 -8.75 6.01
CA ASP A 120 2.74 -9.53 6.39
C ASP A 120 2.66 -10.98 5.94
N GLU A 121 1.46 -11.52 5.77
CA GLU A 121 1.27 -12.83 5.13
C GLU A 121 1.70 -12.80 3.66
N ILE A 122 1.35 -11.73 2.96
CA ILE A 122 1.74 -11.52 1.56
C ILE A 122 3.25 -11.29 1.46
N ALA A 123 3.79 -10.39 2.30
CA ALA A 123 5.18 -9.97 2.18
C ALA A 123 6.20 -11.02 2.63
N VAL A 124 5.90 -11.73 3.73
CA VAL A 124 6.87 -12.60 4.39
C VAL A 124 6.27 -13.90 4.92
N GLY A 125 5.01 -14.20 4.61
CA GLY A 125 4.36 -15.47 4.99
C GLY A 125 4.01 -15.59 6.47
N LEU A 126 3.98 -14.48 7.21
CA LEU A 126 3.54 -14.48 8.61
C LEU A 126 2.02 -14.66 8.72
N LYS A 127 1.55 -15.09 9.89
CA LYS A 127 0.12 -15.17 10.17
C LYS A 127 -0.53 -13.79 10.04
N SER A 128 -1.70 -13.74 9.42
CA SER A 128 -2.49 -12.51 9.31
C SER A 128 -2.84 -11.94 10.67
N TYR A 129 -2.98 -10.62 10.74
CA TYR A 129 -3.35 -9.91 11.95
C TYR A 129 -4.76 -10.27 12.41
N ASP A 130 -4.97 -10.30 13.73
CA ASP A 130 -6.30 -10.32 14.31
C ASP A 130 -7.08 -9.03 13.96
N LYS A 131 -8.41 -9.14 13.84
CA LYS A 131 -9.28 -8.00 13.47
C LYS A 131 -9.12 -6.78 14.38
N GLY A 132 -8.89 -7.03 15.67
CA GLY A 132 -8.65 -6.01 16.69
C GLY A 132 -7.47 -5.09 16.37
N ARG A 133 -6.48 -5.59 15.61
CA ARG A 133 -5.32 -4.81 15.15
C ARG A 133 -5.71 -3.48 14.54
N LEU A 134 -6.81 -3.40 13.80
CA LEU A 134 -7.18 -2.19 13.07
C LEU A 134 -8.31 -1.39 13.73
N THR A 135 -9.12 -2.05 14.57
CA THR A 135 -10.31 -1.48 15.21
C THR A 135 -10.07 -1.01 16.64
N ASP A 136 -9.01 -1.49 17.30
CA ASP A 136 -8.69 -1.11 18.66
C ASP A 136 -8.03 0.28 18.70
N LEU A 137 -8.45 1.10 19.66
CA LEU A 137 -7.91 2.46 19.88
C LEU A 137 -6.38 2.47 20.12
N ASN A 138 -5.89 1.41 20.75
CA ASN A 138 -4.46 1.20 21.01
C ASN A 138 -3.79 0.31 19.95
N GLY A 139 -4.54 -0.16 18.96
CA GLY A 139 -4.02 -0.82 17.79
C GLY A 139 -3.59 0.19 16.72
N GLY A 140 -3.88 -0.19 15.49
CA GLY A 140 -3.62 0.49 14.23
C GLY A 140 -2.41 -0.04 13.48
N HIS A 141 -2.34 0.30 12.19
CA HIS A 141 -1.26 -0.12 11.30
C HIS A 141 -0.28 1.02 11.01
N TRP A 142 1.02 0.70 10.91
CA TRP A 142 2.07 1.68 10.64
C TRP A 142 2.00 2.25 9.22
N ASP A 143 1.70 1.42 8.22
CA ASP A 143 1.58 1.84 6.81
C ASP A 143 0.46 2.86 6.54
N LEU A 144 -0.40 3.12 7.53
CA LEU A 144 -1.49 4.09 7.43
C LEU A 144 -1.12 5.45 8.01
N GLU A 145 0.04 5.55 8.67
CA GLU A 145 0.59 6.84 9.09
C GLU A 145 1.27 7.51 7.89
N ALA A 146 0.55 8.43 7.24
CA ALA A 146 1.08 9.22 6.13
C ALA A 146 1.49 10.63 6.59
N PRO A 147 2.77 10.90 6.88
CA PRO A 147 3.24 12.26 7.19
C PRO A 147 3.26 13.13 5.92
N SER A 148 2.69 14.33 6.01
CA SER A 148 2.72 15.42 5.02
C SER A 148 2.72 14.98 3.54
N VAL A 149 1.53 14.83 2.97
CA VAL A 149 1.38 14.35 1.60
C VAL A 149 1.69 15.47 0.59
N PRO A 150 2.47 15.20 -0.49
CA PRO A 150 2.77 16.19 -1.53
C PRO A 150 1.52 16.65 -2.31
N LYS A 151 1.69 17.70 -3.12
CA LYS A 151 0.64 18.24 -4.00
C LYS A 151 0.11 17.17 -4.97
N GLU A 152 1.00 16.37 -5.54
CA GLU A 152 0.69 15.24 -6.42
C GLU A 152 0.32 14.01 -5.59
N SER A 153 -0.97 13.81 -5.39
CA SER A 153 -1.48 12.80 -4.47
C SER A 153 -2.86 12.32 -4.89
N VAL A 154 -3.33 11.25 -4.28
CA VAL A 154 -4.70 10.77 -4.40
C VAL A 154 -5.24 10.55 -2.99
N THR A 155 -6.51 10.88 -2.80
CA THR A 155 -7.22 10.63 -1.55
C THR A 155 -8.13 9.42 -1.75
N PHE A 156 -7.97 8.40 -0.90
CA PHE A 156 -8.89 7.28 -0.81
C PHE A 156 -9.86 7.53 0.33
N ARG A 157 -11.16 7.47 0.05
CA ARG A 157 -12.21 7.53 1.06
C ARG A 157 -12.74 6.13 1.32
N PHE A 158 -13.11 5.90 2.57
CA PHE A 158 -13.70 4.65 3.01
C PHE A 158 -15.12 4.94 3.49
N ASP A 159 -16.07 4.07 3.17
CA ASP A 159 -17.44 4.18 3.69
C ASP A 159 -17.52 3.91 5.20
N ASN A 160 -16.47 3.30 5.77
CA ASN A 160 -16.34 2.87 7.16
C ASN A 160 -17.50 1.95 7.60
N LEU A 161 -18.08 1.20 6.67
CA LEU A 161 -19.17 0.28 6.96
C LEU A 161 -18.65 -1.15 7.07
N ASP A 162 -19.04 -1.84 8.14
CA ASP A 162 -18.79 -3.27 8.24
C ASP A 162 -19.70 -4.08 7.30
N SER A 163 -19.47 -5.39 7.22
CA SER A 163 -20.34 -6.33 6.48
C SER A 163 -21.83 -6.31 6.86
N ASN A 164 -22.20 -5.69 7.99
CA ASN A 164 -23.58 -5.51 8.46
C ASN A 164 -24.05 -4.05 8.34
N SER A 165 -23.34 -3.21 7.58
CA SER A 165 -23.60 -1.79 7.39
C SER A 165 -23.57 -0.95 8.67
N LYS A 166 -22.75 -1.33 9.64
CA LYS A 166 -22.49 -0.56 10.87
C LYS A 166 -21.21 0.23 10.70
N GLU A 167 -21.24 1.47 11.18
CA GLU A 167 -20.05 2.31 11.21
C GLU A 167 -18.99 1.70 12.14
N GLU A 168 -17.80 1.43 11.60
CA GLU A 168 -16.66 0.88 12.31
C GLU A 168 -15.48 1.85 12.25
N ASN A 169 -14.77 1.99 13.37
CA ASN A 169 -13.60 2.85 13.43
C ASN A 169 -12.35 2.07 13.03
N PHE A 170 -11.53 2.71 12.20
CA PHE A 170 -10.24 2.18 11.77
C PHE A 170 -9.13 3.13 12.20
N TYR A 171 -8.00 2.63 12.67
CA TYR A 171 -6.96 3.48 13.23
C TYR A 171 -5.60 3.30 12.54
N ALA A 172 -4.93 4.42 12.24
CA ALA A 172 -3.50 4.43 11.95
C ALA A 172 -2.71 4.46 13.25
N ARG A 173 -1.52 3.87 13.25
CA ARG A 173 -0.63 3.86 14.42
C ARG A 173 0.74 4.38 14.07
N SER A 174 1.27 5.24 14.91
CA SER A 174 2.67 5.64 14.76
C SER A 174 3.63 4.56 15.22
N SER A 175 4.57 4.21 14.36
CA SER A 175 5.68 3.30 14.71
C SER A 175 6.50 3.83 15.89
N LEU A 176 6.54 5.15 16.08
CA LEU A 176 7.21 5.79 17.22
C LEU A 176 6.63 5.37 18.58
N LYS A 177 5.36 4.96 18.64
CA LYS A 177 4.73 4.48 19.87
C LYS A 177 5.19 3.09 20.29
N ASP A 178 5.75 2.32 19.35
CA ASP A 178 6.18 0.94 19.58
C ASP A 178 7.71 0.83 19.72
N LEU A 179 8.43 1.96 19.69
CA LEU A 179 9.88 2.00 19.85
C LEU A 179 10.29 1.72 21.31
N ASN A 180 10.95 0.58 21.52
CA ASN A 180 11.68 0.31 22.76
C ASN A 180 13.15 0.73 22.62
N LYS A 181 13.51 1.92 23.14
CA LYS A 181 14.89 2.46 23.08
C LYS A 181 15.90 1.68 23.92
N GLN A 182 15.44 0.82 24.83
CA GLN A 182 16.28 0.00 25.70
C GLN A 182 16.26 -1.48 25.28
N GLY A 183 15.49 -1.82 24.24
CA GLY A 183 15.42 -3.16 23.70
C GLY A 183 16.78 -3.57 23.14
N VAL A 184 17.24 -4.76 23.53
CA VAL A 184 18.44 -5.37 22.98
C VAL A 184 18.01 -6.57 22.15
N VAL A 185 18.50 -6.62 20.92
CA VAL A 185 18.36 -7.76 20.01
C VAL A 185 19.75 -8.33 19.76
N ALA A 186 19.89 -9.64 19.95
CA ALA A 186 21.09 -10.38 19.60
C ALA A 186 20.79 -11.18 18.33
N ILE A 187 21.67 -11.08 17.33
CA ILE A 187 21.58 -11.83 16.09
C ILE A 187 22.89 -12.58 15.92
N ASP A 188 22.80 -13.91 15.88
CA ASP A 188 23.94 -14.79 15.61
C ASP A 188 23.91 -15.21 14.15
N PHE A 189 24.84 -14.69 13.36
CA PHE A 189 25.00 -15.02 11.94
C PHE A 189 25.92 -16.22 11.78
N GLY A 190 25.35 -17.41 11.94
CA GLY A 190 26.04 -18.67 11.67
C GLY A 190 26.18 -18.94 10.17
N THR A 191 27.12 -19.83 9.83
CA THR A 191 27.38 -20.22 8.43
C THR A 191 26.19 -20.92 7.78
N LYS A 192 25.42 -21.70 8.54
CA LYS A 192 24.26 -22.45 8.03
C LYS A 192 22.94 -21.77 8.35
N SER A 193 22.81 -21.31 9.60
CA SER A 193 21.60 -20.69 10.11
C SER A 193 21.93 -19.39 10.86
N THR A 194 20.93 -18.51 10.90
CA THR A 194 20.90 -17.27 11.64
C THR A 194 19.83 -17.38 12.72
N THR A 195 20.21 -17.08 13.96
CA THR A 195 19.29 -17.09 15.11
C THR A 195 19.18 -15.70 15.68
N ALA A 196 17.96 -15.26 15.99
CA ALA A 196 17.72 -13.97 16.63
C ALA A 196 17.08 -14.17 18.01
N ALA A 197 17.45 -13.32 18.95
CA ALA A 197 16.86 -13.24 20.27
C ALA A 197 16.63 -11.79 20.67
N TYR A 198 15.58 -11.54 21.45
CA TYR A 198 15.31 -10.22 22.02
C TYR A 198 15.00 -10.33 23.51
N MET A 199 15.25 -9.25 24.25
CA MET A 199 14.82 -9.14 25.65
C MET A 199 13.40 -8.55 25.71
N ASP A 200 12.47 -9.24 26.35
CA ASP A 200 11.11 -8.75 26.56
C ASP A 200 11.02 -7.68 27.65
N ASN A 201 9.82 -7.11 27.85
CA ASN A 201 9.58 -6.05 28.83
C ASN A 201 9.80 -6.49 30.30
N ASN A 202 9.88 -7.80 30.56
CA ASN A 202 10.16 -8.36 31.88
C ASN A 202 11.65 -8.71 32.06
N GLY A 203 12.50 -8.40 31.07
CA GLY A 203 13.92 -8.74 31.10
C GLY A 203 14.22 -10.20 30.72
N ILE A 204 13.25 -10.93 30.16
CA ILE A 204 13.42 -12.33 29.75
C ILE A 204 13.86 -12.37 28.28
N TYR A 205 14.95 -13.09 28.01
CA TYR A 205 15.41 -13.34 26.65
C TYR A 205 14.54 -14.37 25.93
N ARG A 206 14.11 -14.05 24.72
CA ARG A 206 13.24 -14.88 23.87
C ARG A 206 13.86 -15.04 22.49
N LEU A 207 13.83 -16.26 21.97
CA LEU A 207 14.20 -16.54 20.58
C LEU A 207 13.10 -16.04 19.64
N LEU A 208 13.50 -15.55 18.46
CA LEU A 208 12.62 -15.05 17.42
C LEU A 208 12.69 -15.99 16.21
N SER A 209 11.53 -16.46 15.77
CA SER A 209 11.38 -17.26 14.54
C SER A 209 11.19 -16.30 13.36
N ILE A 210 11.99 -16.43 12.29
CA ILE A 210 12.02 -15.48 11.17
C ILE A 210 11.96 -16.23 9.83
N GLY A 211 10.80 -16.20 9.15
CA GLY A 211 10.71 -16.64 7.75
C GLY A 211 10.79 -18.16 7.52
N GLY A 212 10.61 -18.98 8.56
CA GLY A 212 10.37 -20.42 8.47
C GLY A 212 8.91 -20.80 8.81
N ASP A 213 8.59 -22.09 8.82
CA ASP A 213 7.29 -22.57 9.33
C ASP A 213 7.23 -22.38 10.85
N VAL A 214 6.57 -21.29 11.25
CA VAL A 214 6.44 -20.84 12.65
C VAL A 214 5.66 -21.83 13.51
N ASP A 215 4.88 -22.72 12.88
CA ASP A 215 4.01 -23.69 13.54
C ASP A 215 4.72 -25.03 13.82
N ILE A 216 5.98 -25.20 13.39
CA ILE A 216 6.77 -26.37 13.76
C ILE A 216 6.97 -26.39 15.29
N GLU A 217 6.68 -27.53 15.93
CA GLU A 217 6.93 -27.75 17.36
C GLU A 217 8.38 -28.19 17.63
N SER A 218 9.37 -27.52 17.03
CA SER A 218 10.80 -27.82 17.19
C SER A 218 11.61 -26.54 17.40
N LEU A 219 12.83 -26.68 17.92
CA LEU A 219 13.77 -25.57 18.05
C LEU A 219 14.28 -25.07 16.69
N GLU A 220 14.16 -25.88 15.64
CA GLU A 220 14.62 -25.53 14.28
C GLU A 220 13.88 -24.32 13.72
N LYS A 221 12.68 -24.01 14.20
CA LYS A 221 11.94 -22.80 13.79
C LYS A 221 12.64 -21.49 14.12
N TYR A 222 13.60 -21.51 15.05
CA TYR A 222 14.41 -20.34 15.41
C TYR A 222 15.69 -20.24 14.59
N GLU A 223 16.00 -21.26 13.80
CA GLU A 223 17.14 -21.29 12.89
C GLU A 223 16.69 -20.91 11.47
N ASN A 224 17.09 -19.73 11.03
CA ASN A 224 16.69 -19.20 9.72
C ASN A 224 17.84 -19.40 8.73
N PRO A 225 17.61 -19.83 7.48
CA PRO A 225 18.70 -20.08 6.54
C PRO A 225 19.53 -18.80 6.29
N THR A 226 20.86 -18.94 6.27
CA THR A 226 21.78 -17.82 5.94
C THR A 226 21.94 -17.63 4.41
N ILE A 227 21.10 -18.28 3.61
CA ILE A 227 21.11 -18.20 2.15
C ILE A 227 19.82 -17.52 1.70
N VAL A 228 19.95 -16.62 0.73
CA VAL A 228 18.83 -15.96 0.06
C VAL A 228 18.93 -16.24 -1.43
N GLU A 229 17.82 -16.65 -2.04
CA GLU A 229 17.64 -16.71 -3.48
C GLU A 229 16.68 -15.57 -3.90
N PHE A 230 16.87 -15.03 -5.10
CA PHE A 230 15.93 -14.08 -5.69
C PHE A 230 15.41 -14.69 -6.98
N ARG A 231 14.09 -14.81 -7.10
CA ARG A 231 13.47 -15.31 -8.34
C ARG A 231 13.53 -14.28 -9.44
N ASP A 232 13.27 -13.03 -9.08
CA ASP A 232 13.45 -11.85 -9.91
C ASP A 232 14.11 -10.74 -9.08
N LYS A 233 15.42 -10.60 -9.25
CA LYS A 233 16.22 -9.63 -8.51
C LYS A 233 15.82 -8.19 -8.82
N GLU A 234 15.46 -7.88 -10.06
CA GLU A 234 15.14 -6.51 -10.46
C GLU A 234 13.80 -6.08 -9.88
N LYS A 235 12.79 -6.95 -9.94
CA LYS A 235 11.51 -6.75 -9.27
C LYS A 235 11.69 -6.60 -7.76
N PHE A 236 12.40 -7.54 -7.12
CA PHE A 236 12.61 -7.50 -5.66
C PHE A 236 13.26 -6.18 -5.24
N LEU A 237 14.34 -5.75 -5.91
CA LEU A 237 15.02 -4.50 -5.56
C LEU A 237 14.13 -3.29 -5.75
N LYS A 238 13.29 -3.26 -6.79
CA LYS A 238 12.33 -2.18 -7.01
C LYS A 238 11.32 -2.11 -5.87
N ASP A 239 10.73 -3.24 -5.49
CA ASP A 239 9.69 -3.32 -4.47
C ASP A 239 10.25 -3.09 -3.06
N TYR A 240 11.46 -3.58 -2.79
CA TYR A 240 12.18 -3.36 -1.54
C TYR A 240 12.51 -1.88 -1.31
N ASN A 241 12.90 -1.17 -2.37
CA ASN A 241 13.23 0.26 -2.30
C ASN A 241 12.02 1.18 -2.49
N ALA A 242 10.81 0.64 -2.65
CA ALA A 242 9.60 1.45 -2.87
C ALA A 242 9.22 2.31 -1.66
N LEU A 243 9.53 1.83 -0.45
CA LEU A 243 9.23 2.49 0.83
C LEU A 243 10.46 2.44 1.74
N SER A 244 10.63 3.45 2.58
CA SER A 244 11.80 3.56 3.48
C SER A 244 11.67 2.72 4.75
N HIS A 245 10.46 2.31 5.12
CA HIS A 245 10.18 1.58 6.37
C HIS A 245 9.91 0.10 6.12
N ARG A 246 8.83 -0.24 5.38
CA ARG A 246 8.39 -1.60 5.12
C ARG A 246 8.59 -1.92 3.63
N PRO A 247 9.48 -2.86 3.27
CA PRO A 247 9.61 -3.34 1.89
C PRO A 247 8.26 -3.77 1.32
N PHE A 248 7.96 -3.38 0.07
CA PHE A 248 6.72 -3.74 -0.60
C PHE A 248 6.84 -5.06 -1.38
N THR A 249 7.67 -5.97 -0.88
CA THR A 249 8.00 -7.25 -1.49
C THR A 249 6.93 -8.31 -1.20
N GLU A 250 6.96 -9.42 -1.93
CA GLU A 250 6.12 -10.60 -1.70
C GLU A 250 6.97 -11.81 -1.30
N LYS A 251 6.40 -12.74 -0.53
CA LYS A 251 7.08 -13.95 -0.07
C LYS A 251 7.59 -14.85 -1.21
N HIS A 252 7.04 -14.67 -2.41
CA HIS A 252 7.42 -15.42 -3.61
C HIS A 252 8.47 -14.70 -4.47
N ASP A 253 8.95 -13.52 -4.07
CA ASP A 253 10.08 -12.87 -4.73
C ASP A 253 11.42 -13.56 -4.38
N MET A 254 11.43 -14.33 -3.29
CA MET A 254 12.57 -15.07 -2.73
C MET A 254 12.41 -16.60 -2.79
#